data_AF-A0A6A3SXS0-F1
#
_entry.id   AF-A0A6A3SXS0-F1
#
_cell.length_a   1.000
_cell.length_b   1.000
_cell.length_c   1.000
_cell.angle_alpha   90.00
_cell.angle_beta   90.00
_cell.angle_gamma   90.00
#
_symmetry.space_group_name_H-M   'P 1'
#
loop_
_entity.id
_entity.type
_entity.pdbx_description
1 polymer ?
#
loop_
_entity_poly.entity_id
_entity_poly.type
_entity_poly.pdbx_seq_one_letter_code
_entity_poly.pdbx_strand_id
1 'polypeptide(L)'
;MRSRDEASKLLGEKMLQGWTMLGASCPVEDCYTPLMRNKQGKMFCVRCEQYVVTEEEAKKQAEQEAEETAAAAAAEDAEAEARYEEERRRRIEQQFRLEEQAKQAREMQELEKAKAQRAMTSAPKRKIDNAGILSGAESDAEINAIRRQTLAALYQKMEALTDSLSPNDHSERLISVTKAVREIAEAAQLLK
;
A
#
# COMPACT_ATOMS: atom_id res chain seq x y z
N MET A 1 -3.34 35.05 40.47
CA MET A 1 -3.49 34.17 41.66
C MET A 1 -4.58 34.73 42.55
N ARG A 2 -5.50 33.87 43.01
CA ARG A 2 -6.58 34.27 43.93
C ARG A 2 -6.04 34.69 45.30
N SER A 3 -6.80 35.53 46.00
CA SER A 3 -6.48 35.91 47.38
C SER A 3 -6.65 34.72 48.34
N ARG A 4 -6.03 34.77 49.52
CA ARG A 4 -6.16 33.70 50.52
C ARG A 4 -7.60 33.52 51.01
N ASP A 5 -8.34 34.62 51.13
CA ASP A 5 -9.73 34.61 51.58
C ASP A 5 -10.64 33.99 50.53
N GLU A 6 -10.41 34.31 49.25
CA GLU A 6 -11.13 33.71 48.13
C GLU A 6 -10.84 32.21 48.01
N ALA A 7 -9.56 31.81 48.15
CA ALA A 7 -9.19 30.40 48.18
C ALA A 7 -9.89 29.63 49.31
N SER A 8 -9.97 30.22 50.52
CA SER A 8 -10.66 29.62 51.67
C SER A 8 -12.15 29.43 51.41
N LYS A 9 -12.81 30.42 50.79
CA LYS A 9 -14.22 30.33 50.41
C LYS A 9 -14.45 29.19 49.40
N LEU A 10 -13.61 29.11 48.37
CA LEU A 10 -13.70 28.08 47.33
C LEU A 10 -13.38 26.68 47.85
N LEU A 11 -12.44 26.54 48.79
CA LEU A 11 -12.21 25.27 49.49
C LEU A 11 -13.50 24.81 50.19
N GLY A 12 -14.16 25.71 50.91
CA GLY A 12 -15.46 25.45 51.54
C GLY A 12 -16.51 25.00 50.55
N GLU A 13 -16.67 25.72 49.44
CA GLU A 13 -17.62 25.36 48.38
C GLU A 13 -17.32 23.98 47.77
N LYS A 14 -16.06 23.64 47.54
CA LYS A 14 -15.67 22.32 47.03
C LYS A 14 -15.94 21.20 48.02
N MET A 15 -15.69 21.43 49.31
CA MET A 15 -16.05 20.47 50.37
C MET A 15 -17.56 20.22 50.42
N LEU A 16 -18.39 21.27 50.29
CA LEU A 16 -19.85 21.13 50.20
C LEU A 16 -20.30 20.36 48.96
N GLN A 17 -19.54 20.44 47.86
CA GLN A 17 -19.74 19.61 46.66
C GLN A 17 -19.29 18.15 46.84
N GLY A 18 -18.81 17.77 48.03
CA GLY A 18 -18.35 16.42 48.36
C GLY A 18 -16.92 16.13 47.91
N TRP A 19 -16.07 17.15 47.77
CA TRP A 19 -14.63 16.99 47.56
C TRP A 19 -13.91 16.82 48.89
N THR A 20 -12.83 16.05 48.87
CA THR A 20 -12.03 15.76 50.07
C THR A 20 -10.77 16.60 50.06
N MET A 21 -10.52 17.37 51.13
CA MET A 21 -9.23 18.05 51.31
C MET A 21 -8.15 17.02 51.65
N LEU A 22 -7.02 17.10 50.95
CA LEU A 22 -5.86 16.24 51.16
C LEU A 22 -4.84 16.93 52.08
N GLY A 23 -4.03 16.14 52.78
CA GLY A 23 -2.88 16.63 53.55
C GLY A 23 -1.66 17.02 52.71
N ALA A 24 -1.82 17.10 51.38
CA ALA A 24 -0.77 17.52 50.45
C ALA A 24 -1.03 18.97 50.00
N SER A 25 0.03 19.77 49.96
CA SER A 25 0.01 21.14 49.46
C SER A 25 0.30 21.20 47.95
N CYS A 26 -0.16 22.27 47.31
CA CYS A 26 0.15 22.55 45.91
C CYS A 26 1.67 22.71 45.70
N PRO A 27 2.26 22.04 44.68
CA PRO A 27 3.70 22.10 44.41
C PRO A 27 4.16 23.41 43.74
N VAL A 28 3.22 24.29 43.38
CA VAL A 28 3.54 25.60 42.78
C VAL A 28 4.14 26.50 43.85
N GLU A 29 5.31 27.08 43.55
CA GLU A 29 5.97 28.08 44.38
C GLU A 29 4.99 29.20 44.78
N ASP A 30 5.06 29.66 46.03
CA ASP A 30 4.19 30.69 46.62
C ASP A 30 2.68 30.37 46.74
N CYS A 31 2.23 29.17 46.35
CA CYS A 31 0.81 28.78 46.49
C CYS A 31 0.51 28.12 47.85
N TYR A 32 1.21 27.02 48.16
CA TYR A 32 1.08 26.17 49.35
C TYR A 32 -0.36 25.83 49.80
N THR A 33 -1.35 25.97 48.92
CA THR A 33 -2.77 25.72 49.22
C THR A 33 -3.02 24.21 49.26
N PRO A 34 -3.80 23.68 50.21
CA PRO A 34 -4.11 22.25 50.27
C PRO A 34 -4.85 21.79 49.02
N LEU A 35 -4.50 20.61 48.53
CA LEU A 35 -5.12 20.01 47.36
C LEU A 35 -6.48 19.40 47.73
N MET A 36 -7.41 19.46 46.78
CA MET A 36 -8.75 18.88 46.88
C MET A 36 -8.87 17.70 45.93
N ARG A 37 -9.44 16.59 46.39
CA ARG A 37 -9.72 15.40 45.57
C ARG A 37 -11.20 15.30 45.26
N ASN A 38 -11.53 15.10 43.98
CA ASN A 38 -12.90 14.84 43.57
C ASN A 38 -13.28 13.34 43.73
N LYS A 39 -14.54 13.00 43.48
CA LYS A 39 -15.02 11.60 43.52
C LYS A 39 -14.35 10.67 42.51
N GLN A 40 -13.75 11.21 41.46
CA GLN A 40 -13.01 10.47 40.44
C GLN A 40 -11.52 10.28 40.80
N GLY A 41 -11.09 10.74 41.98
CA GLY A 41 -9.70 10.63 42.43
C GLY A 41 -8.76 11.74 41.96
N LYS A 42 -9.20 12.67 41.11
CA LYS A 42 -8.37 13.76 40.56
C LYS A 42 -8.09 14.81 41.63
N MET A 43 -6.83 15.23 41.75
CA MET A 43 -6.39 16.26 42.68
C MET A 43 -6.40 17.64 42.01
N PHE A 44 -6.82 18.67 42.73
CA PHE A 44 -7.04 20.01 42.20
C PHE A 44 -6.64 21.07 43.22
N CYS A 45 -5.95 22.12 42.77
CA CYS A 45 -5.66 23.29 43.57
C CYS A 45 -6.66 24.41 43.27
N VAL A 46 -7.44 24.84 44.26
CA VAL A 46 -8.46 25.89 44.06
C VAL A 46 -7.88 27.30 43.87
N ARG A 47 -6.66 27.54 44.35
CA ARG A 47 -5.99 28.85 44.26
C ARG A 47 -5.33 29.06 42.90
N CYS A 48 -4.72 28.01 42.35
CA CYS A 48 -4.10 28.06 41.03
C CYS A 48 -5.10 27.71 39.91
N GLU A 49 -6.14 26.93 40.22
CA GLU A 49 -7.14 26.42 39.27
C GLU A 49 -6.60 25.36 38.31
N GLN A 50 -5.58 24.62 38.74
CA GLN A 50 -5.02 23.51 38.00
C GLN A 50 -5.22 22.18 38.73
N TYR A 51 -5.39 21.14 37.91
CA TYR A 51 -5.27 19.76 38.38
C TYR A 51 -3.80 19.45 38.63
N VAL A 52 -3.57 18.75 39.74
CA VAL A 52 -2.25 18.22 40.08
C VAL A 52 -2.31 16.73 39.80
N VAL A 53 -1.39 16.26 38.97
CA VAL A 53 -1.25 14.86 38.59
C VAL A 53 0.07 14.38 39.19
N THR A 54 0.11 13.14 39.69
CA THR A 54 1.38 12.57 40.15
C THR A 54 2.27 12.25 38.96
N GLU A 55 3.58 12.08 39.19
CA GLU A 55 4.50 11.65 38.12
C GLU A 55 4.08 10.31 37.49
N GLU A 56 3.52 9.40 38.29
CA GLU A 56 3.03 8.11 37.80
C GLU A 56 1.78 8.25 36.93
N GLU A 57 0.84 9.12 37.32
CA GLU A 57 -0.36 9.39 36.53
C GLU A 57 -0.03 10.13 35.23
N ALA A 58 0.93 11.06 35.27
CA ALA A 58 1.42 11.78 34.10
C ALA A 58 2.11 10.84 33.10
N LYS A 59 2.92 9.88 33.58
CA LYS A 59 3.52 8.84 32.73
C LYS A 59 2.48 7.97 32.06
N LYS A 60 1.47 7.50 32.81
CA LYS A 60 0.38 6.68 32.26
C LYS A 60 -0.43 7.46 31.21
N GLN A 61 -0.71 8.74 31.45
CA GLN A 61 -1.40 9.58 30.47
C GLN A 61 -0.57 9.77 29.21
N ALA A 62 0.75 10.04 29.34
CA ALA A 62 1.63 10.17 28.20
C ALA A 62 1.78 8.86 27.40
N GLU A 63 1.84 7.72 28.07
CA GLU A 63 1.87 6.39 27.43
C GLU A 63 0.56 6.12 26.67
N GLN A 64 -0.59 6.43 27.27
CA GLN A 64 -1.90 6.27 26.63
C GLN A 64 -2.06 7.21 25.42
N GLU A 65 -1.67 8.47 25.56
CA GLU A 65 -1.69 9.44 24.45
C GLU A 65 -0.74 9.02 23.31
N ALA A 66 0.44 8.47 23.64
CA ALA A 66 1.37 7.93 22.66
C ALA A 66 0.83 6.69 21.94
N GLU A 67 0.15 5.79 22.66
CA GLU A 67 -0.50 4.61 22.07
C GLU A 67 -1.66 5.01 21.16
N GLU A 68 -2.50 5.95 21.59
CA GLU A 68 -3.64 6.43 20.81
C GLU A 68 -3.20 7.15 19.53
N THR A 69 -2.16 7.99 19.62
CA THR A 69 -1.59 8.67 18.44
C THR A 69 -0.90 7.69 17.49
N ALA A 70 -0.19 6.68 18.01
CA ALA A 70 0.40 5.63 17.19
C ALA A 70 -0.66 4.76 16.49
N ALA A 71 -1.75 4.41 17.20
CA ALA A 71 -2.86 3.67 16.63
C ALA A 71 -3.60 4.48 15.55
N ALA A 72 -3.80 5.78 15.76
CA ALA A 72 -4.38 6.68 14.77
C ALA A 72 -3.50 6.77 13.50
N ALA A 73 -2.19 6.94 13.67
CA ALA A 73 -1.26 6.97 12.54
C ALA A 73 -1.27 5.65 11.75
N ALA A 74 -1.25 4.50 12.44
CA ALA A 74 -1.32 3.19 11.79
C ALA A 74 -2.64 2.96 11.04
N ALA A 75 -3.76 3.50 11.54
CA ALA A 75 -5.04 3.43 10.86
C ALA A 75 -5.08 4.30 9.60
N GLU A 76 -4.49 5.51 9.65
CA GLU A 76 -4.37 6.38 8.48
C GLU A 76 -3.50 5.75 7.39
N ASP A 77 -2.37 5.15 7.75
CA ASP A 77 -1.49 4.44 6.81
C ASP A 77 -2.20 3.25 6.15
N ALA A 78 -2.93 2.46 6.94
CA ALA A 78 -3.72 1.33 6.43
C ALA A 78 -4.83 1.79 5.46
N GLU A 79 -5.50 2.91 5.77
CA GLU A 79 -6.51 3.49 4.88
C GLU A 79 -5.89 4.03 3.59
N ALA A 80 -4.72 4.67 3.66
CA ALA A 80 -4.00 5.16 2.49
C ALA A 80 -3.59 4.00 1.57
N GLU A 81 -3.08 2.90 2.12
CA GLU A 81 -2.72 1.71 1.35
C GLU A 81 -3.95 1.08 0.69
N ALA A 82 -5.07 0.97 1.41
CA ALA A 82 -6.33 0.45 0.85
C ALA A 82 -6.84 1.29 -0.33
N ARG A 83 -6.76 2.63 -0.24
CA ARG A 83 -7.12 3.54 -1.34
C ARG A 83 -6.19 3.36 -2.54
N TYR A 84 -4.89 3.20 -2.31
CA TYR A 84 -3.92 2.95 -3.38
C TYR A 84 -4.18 1.62 -4.09
N GLU A 85 -4.46 0.54 -3.33
CA GLU A 85 -4.82 -0.74 -3.91
C GLU A 85 -6.10 -0.68 -4.75
N GLU A 86 -7.12 0.05 -4.28
CA GLU A 86 -8.36 0.24 -5.02
C GLU A 86 -8.13 0.99 -6.33
N GLU A 87 -7.36 2.08 -6.30
CA GLU A 87 -7.00 2.83 -7.52
C GLU A 87 -6.23 1.95 -8.50
N ARG A 88 -5.29 1.13 -8.00
CA ARG A 88 -4.55 0.17 -8.83
C ARG A 88 -5.49 -0.83 -9.50
N ARG A 89 -6.46 -1.39 -8.76
CA ARG A 89 -7.48 -2.31 -9.32
C ARG A 89 -8.30 -1.64 -10.40
N ARG A 90 -8.77 -0.40 -10.18
CA ARG A 90 -9.51 0.38 -11.17
C ARG A 90 -8.70 0.64 -12.43
N ARG A 91 -7.41 0.97 -12.30
CA ARG A 91 -6.51 1.18 -13.44
C ARG A 91 -6.34 -0.09 -14.28
N ILE A 92 -6.15 -1.24 -13.62
CA ILE A 92 -6.04 -2.54 -14.29
C ILE A 92 -7.34 -2.86 -15.04
N GLU A 93 -8.50 -2.70 -14.41
CA GLU A 93 -9.80 -2.95 -15.05
C GLU A 93 -10.02 -2.05 -16.28
N GLN A 94 -9.69 -0.76 -16.17
CA GLN A 94 -9.78 0.17 -17.29
C GLN A 94 -8.87 -0.23 -18.44
N GLN A 95 -7.65 -0.69 -18.16
CA GLN A 95 -6.72 -1.15 -19.19
C GLN A 95 -7.27 -2.36 -19.94
N PHE A 96 -7.76 -3.38 -19.22
CA PHE A 96 -8.37 -4.55 -19.84
C PHE A 96 -9.56 -4.18 -20.74
N ARG A 97 -10.44 -3.26 -20.27
CA ARG A 97 -11.58 -2.79 -21.06
C ARG A 97 -11.13 -2.11 -22.36
N LEU A 98 -10.09 -1.29 -22.31
CA LEU A 98 -9.55 -0.61 -23.50
C LEU A 98 -8.89 -1.59 -24.47
N GLU A 99 -8.15 -2.57 -23.96
CA GLU A 99 -7.53 -3.62 -24.78
C GLU A 99 -8.58 -4.48 -25.49
N GLU A 100 -9.67 -4.84 -24.81
CA GLU A 100 -10.81 -5.55 -25.43
C GLU A 100 -11.46 -4.72 -26.53
N GLN A 101 -11.73 -3.43 -26.29
CA GLN A 101 -12.27 -2.53 -27.31
C GLN A 101 -11.33 -2.39 -28.51
N ALA A 102 -10.03 -2.25 -28.27
CA ALA A 102 -9.03 -2.17 -29.33
C ALA A 102 -8.95 -3.46 -30.16
N LYS A 103 -9.06 -4.63 -29.51
CA LYS A 103 -9.11 -5.93 -30.19
C LYS A 103 -10.35 -6.04 -31.07
N GLN A 104 -11.53 -5.72 -30.53
CA GLN A 104 -12.78 -5.72 -31.29
C GLN A 104 -12.73 -4.76 -32.49
N ALA A 105 -12.15 -3.57 -32.32
CA ALA A 105 -11.97 -2.60 -33.40
C ALA A 105 -11.01 -3.11 -34.49
N ARG A 106 -9.92 -3.78 -34.11
CA ARG A 106 -8.99 -4.41 -35.07
C ARG A 106 -9.68 -5.52 -35.87
N GLU A 107 -10.43 -6.40 -35.20
CA GLU A 107 -11.20 -7.47 -35.85
C GLU A 107 -12.25 -6.89 -36.82
N MET A 108 -12.94 -5.80 -36.44
CA MET A 108 -13.88 -5.11 -37.32
C MET A 108 -13.18 -4.53 -38.57
N GLN A 109 -12.03 -3.87 -38.41
CA GLN A 109 -11.26 -3.32 -39.53
C GLN A 109 -10.73 -4.42 -40.46
N GLU A 110 -10.32 -5.57 -39.94
CA GLU A 110 -9.89 -6.70 -40.76
C GLU A 110 -11.03 -7.27 -41.60
N LEU A 111 -12.23 -7.42 -41.01
CA LEU A 111 -13.43 -7.84 -41.74
C LEU A 111 -13.81 -6.83 -42.83
N GLU A 112 -13.71 -5.53 -42.56
CA GLU A 112 -13.94 -4.48 -43.56
C GLU A 112 -12.92 -4.52 -44.71
N LYS A 113 -11.63 -4.66 -44.39
CA LYS A 113 -10.56 -4.82 -45.40
C LYS A 113 -10.76 -6.08 -46.24
N ALA A 114 -11.14 -7.20 -45.63
CA ALA A 114 -11.44 -8.44 -46.35
C ALA A 114 -12.66 -8.30 -47.28
N LYS A 115 -13.71 -7.58 -46.85
CA LYS A 115 -14.87 -7.23 -47.70
C LYS A 115 -14.46 -6.32 -48.87
N ALA A 116 -13.65 -5.29 -48.61
CA ALA A 116 -13.15 -4.38 -49.64
C ALA A 116 -12.24 -5.10 -50.66
N GLN A 117 -11.34 -5.97 -50.20
CA GLN A 117 -10.50 -6.80 -51.07
C GLN A 117 -11.35 -7.76 -51.91
N ARG A 118 -12.37 -8.42 -51.34
CA ARG A 118 -13.32 -9.26 -52.09
C ARG A 118 -14.05 -8.48 -53.20
N ALA A 119 -14.41 -7.22 -52.94
CA ALA A 119 -15.02 -6.34 -53.94
C ALA A 119 -14.04 -5.91 -55.06
N MET A 120 -12.72 -5.88 -54.80
CA MET A 120 -11.69 -5.60 -55.81
C MET A 120 -11.28 -6.83 -56.63
N THR A 121 -11.37 -8.05 -56.08
CA THR A 121 -10.97 -9.30 -56.75
C THR A 121 -12.03 -9.90 -57.67
N SER A 122 -13.21 -9.30 -57.80
CA SER A 122 -14.24 -9.73 -58.77
C SER A 122 -13.98 -9.28 -60.23
N ALA A 123 -12.78 -8.75 -60.53
CA ALA A 123 -12.31 -8.54 -61.90
C ALA A 123 -11.50 -9.78 -62.38
N PRO A 124 -11.76 -10.36 -63.56
CA PRO A 124 -11.25 -11.67 -63.91
C PRO A 124 -9.84 -11.59 -64.53
N LYS A 125 -8.89 -12.43 -64.07
CA LYS A 125 -7.84 -13.07 -64.92
C LYS A 125 -6.92 -14.06 -64.18
N ARG A 126 -7.10 -15.35 -64.56
CA ARG A 126 -6.13 -16.38 -65.03
C ARG A 126 -4.81 -16.69 -64.28
N LYS A 127 -4.75 -17.98 -63.90
CA LYS A 127 -3.75 -19.04 -64.19
C LYS A 127 -2.38 -19.11 -63.45
N ILE A 128 -2.21 -20.34 -62.94
CA ILE A 128 -1.04 -21.26 -62.93
C ILE A 128 -0.22 -21.34 -61.64
N ASP A 129 -0.18 -22.60 -61.22
CA ASP A 129 0.48 -23.27 -60.11
C ASP A 129 2.01 -23.25 -60.20
N ASN A 130 2.71 -23.43 -59.07
CA ASN A 130 3.74 -24.48 -58.96
C ASN A 130 4.23 -24.65 -57.51
N ALA A 131 4.28 -25.89 -57.05
CA ALA A 131 4.89 -26.32 -55.80
C ALA A 131 6.41 -26.49 -56.00
N GLY A 132 7.21 -26.17 -54.97
CA GLY A 132 8.67 -26.35 -54.99
C GLY A 132 9.20 -26.68 -53.60
N ILE A 133 9.69 -27.90 -53.45
CA ILE A 133 10.20 -28.57 -52.25
C ILE A 133 11.55 -27.95 -51.81
N LEU A 134 11.65 -27.50 -50.55
CA LEU A 134 12.90 -27.09 -49.86
C LEU A 134 12.98 -27.63 -48.42
N SER A 135 12.55 -28.87 -48.20
CA SER A 135 12.29 -29.45 -46.86
C SER A 135 13.51 -29.87 -46.02
N GLY A 136 14.69 -29.27 -46.20
CA GLY A 136 15.91 -29.67 -45.46
C GLY A 136 16.75 -28.52 -44.89
N ALA A 137 16.75 -27.36 -45.54
CA ALA A 137 17.44 -26.16 -45.02
C ALA A 137 16.48 -25.23 -44.26
N GLU A 138 15.17 -25.30 -44.58
CA GLU A 138 14.13 -24.55 -43.87
C GLU A 138 13.96 -25.04 -42.43
N SER A 139 14.09 -26.34 -42.16
CA SER A 139 13.92 -26.90 -40.81
C SER A 139 15.00 -26.45 -39.84
N ASP A 140 16.27 -26.40 -40.25
CA ASP A 140 17.37 -25.93 -39.39
C ASP A 140 17.31 -24.41 -39.19
N ALA A 141 16.86 -23.66 -40.21
CA ALA A 141 16.62 -22.22 -40.08
C ALA A 141 15.45 -21.93 -39.13
N GLU A 142 14.36 -22.71 -39.21
CA GLU A 142 13.22 -22.64 -38.29
C GLU A 142 13.61 -23.03 -36.87
N ILE A 143 14.36 -24.12 -36.68
CA ILE A 143 14.83 -24.55 -35.36
C ILE A 143 15.72 -23.47 -34.73
N ASN A 144 16.61 -22.85 -35.51
CA ASN A 144 17.45 -21.76 -35.03
C ASN A 144 16.65 -20.47 -34.77
N ALA A 145 15.60 -20.19 -35.56
CA ALA A 145 14.70 -19.06 -35.33
C ALA A 145 13.88 -19.26 -34.04
N ILE A 146 13.33 -20.45 -33.82
CA ILE A 146 12.62 -20.83 -32.59
C ILE A 146 13.55 -20.74 -31.38
N ARG A 147 14.79 -21.22 -31.50
CA ARG A 147 15.81 -21.12 -30.43
C ARG A 147 16.09 -19.66 -30.06
N ARG A 148 16.30 -18.77 -31.05
CA ARG A 148 16.53 -17.34 -30.83
C ARG A 148 15.33 -16.65 -30.21
N GLN A 149 14.12 -16.97 -30.67
CA GLN A 149 12.87 -16.40 -30.15
C GLN A 149 12.61 -16.85 -28.71
N THR A 150 12.87 -18.14 -28.40
CA THR A 150 12.75 -18.69 -27.06
C THR A 150 13.74 -18.03 -26.10
N LEU A 151 14.99 -17.84 -26.53
CA LEU A 151 16.03 -17.21 -25.74
C LEU A 151 15.71 -15.73 -25.46
N ALA A 152 15.21 -14.99 -26.46
CA ALA A 152 14.76 -13.61 -26.29
C ALA A 152 13.58 -13.51 -25.29
N ALA A 153 12.59 -14.41 -25.40
CA ALA A 153 11.45 -14.45 -24.49
C ALA A 153 11.87 -14.81 -23.04
N LEU A 154 12.86 -15.69 -22.87
CA LEU A 154 13.41 -16.02 -21.55
C LEU A 154 14.09 -14.82 -20.90
N TYR A 155 14.90 -14.06 -21.66
CA TYR A 155 15.54 -12.86 -21.13
C TYR A 155 14.53 -11.77 -20.74
N GLN A 156 13.52 -11.50 -21.59
CA GLN A 156 12.47 -10.54 -21.24
C GLN A 156 11.70 -10.94 -19.98
N LYS A 157 11.39 -12.24 -19.81
CA LYS A 157 10.72 -12.72 -18.59
C LYS A 157 11.61 -12.62 -17.36
N MET A 158 12.91 -12.83 -17.51
CA MET A 158 13.88 -12.71 -16.41
C MET A 158 14.03 -11.24 -15.96
N GLU A 159 14.03 -10.31 -16.91
CA GLU A 159 14.04 -8.87 -16.64
C GLU A 159 12.75 -8.43 -15.94
N ALA A 160 11.58 -8.81 -16.46
CA ALA A 160 10.29 -8.51 -15.83
C ALA A 160 10.15 -9.10 -14.41
N LEU A 161 10.68 -10.31 -14.19
CA LEU A 161 10.74 -10.91 -12.85
C LEU A 161 11.66 -10.14 -11.92
N THR A 162 12.79 -9.64 -12.42
CA THR A 162 13.75 -8.84 -11.65
C THR A 162 13.15 -7.48 -11.28
N ASP A 163 12.47 -6.82 -12.20
CA ASP A 163 11.80 -5.52 -11.96
C ASP A 163 10.58 -5.64 -11.04
N SER A 164 9.92 -6.81 -11.02
CA SER A 164 8.78 -7.06 -10.13
C SER A 164 9.17 -7.29 -8.66
N LEU A 165 10.46 -7.49 -8.37
CA LEU A 165 10.94 -7.70 -7.00
C LEU A 165 11.07 -6.37 -6.27
N SER A 166 10.17 -6.13 -5.31
CA SER A 166 10.27 -4.98 -4.39
C SER A 166 11.29 -5.26 -3.28
N PRO A 167 12.03 -4.26 -2.77
CA PRO A 167 12.95 -4.42 -1.63
C PRO A 167 12.30 -4.95 -0.34
N ASN A 168 10.96 -4.89 -0.25
CA ASN A 168 10.16 -5.34 0.90
C ASN A 168 9.44 -6.69 0.67
N ASP A 169 9.65 -7.38 -0.45
CA ASP A 169 9.02 -8.69 -0.66
C ASP A 169 9.58 -9.75 0.30
N HIS A 170 8.70 -10.59 0.86
CA HIS A 170 9.05 -11.66 1.80
C HIS A 170 10.23 -12.51 1.30
N SER A 171 11.15 -12.84 2.20
CA SER A 171 12.36 -13.63 1.93
C SER A 171 12.11 -14.92 1.13
N GLU A 172 10.94 -15.53 1.29
CA GLU A 172 10.52 -16.73 0.55
C GLU A 172 10.31 -16.48 -0.95
N ARG A 173 9.81 -15.31 -1.34
CA ARG A 173 9.64 -14.93 -2.76
C ARG A 173 10.99 -14.72 -3.44
N LEU A 174 11.95 -14.11 -2.76
CA LEU A 174 13.32 -13.94 -3.26
C LEU A 174 14.00 -15.31 -3.50
N ILE A 175 13.80 -16.27 -2.61
CA ILE A 175 14.32 -17.64 -2.77
C ILE A 175 13.66 -18.34 -3.96
N SER A 176 12.35 -18.18 -4.14
CA SER A 176 11.62 -18.77 -5.26
C SER A 176 12.09 -18.20 -6.61
N VAL A 177 12.27 -16.88 -6.70
CA VAL A 177 12.72 -16.23 -7.94
C VAL A 177 14.17 -16.59 -8.27
N THR A 178 15.07 -16.60 -7.29
CA THR A 178 16.47 -17.01 -7.52
C THR A 178 16.59 -18.47 -7.97
N LYS A 179 15.72 -19.36 -7.49
CA LYS A 179 15.63 -20.74 -7.97
C LYS A 179 15.11 -20.83 -9.41
N ALA A 180 14.05 -20.10 -9.74
CA ALA A 180 13.52 -20.04 -11.10
C ALA A 180 14.54 -19.49 -12.11
N VAL A 181 15.29 -18.45 -11.73
CA VAL A 181 16.38 -17.90 -12.56
C VAL A 181 17.48 -18.93 -12.81
N ARG A 182 17.83 -19.75 -11.80
CA ARG A 182 18.81 -20.84 -11.97
C ARG A 182 18.30 -21.92 -12.92
N GLU A 183 17.05 -22.36 -12.76
CA GLU A 183 16.44 -23.38 -13.64
C GLU A 183 16.35 -22.90 -15.10
N ILE A 184 16.04 -21.61 -15.31
CA ILE A 184 16.07 -21.00 -16.64
C ILE A 184 17.49 -20.95 -17.22
N ALA A 185 18.49 -20.63 -16.40
CA ALA A 185 19.89 -20.60 -16.84
C ALA A 185 20.40 -22.00 -17.22
N GLU A 186 20.02 -23.04 -16.48
CA GLU A 186 20.32 -24.44 -16.79
C GLU A 186 19.61 -24.88 -18.09
N ALA A 187 18.33 -24.55 -18.25
CA ALA A 187 17.60 -24.82 -19.49
C ALA A 187 18.21 -24.10 -20.70
N ALA A 188 18.70 -22.86 -20.53
CA ALA A 188 19.38 -22.11 -21.57
C ALA A 188 20.75 -22.71 -21.95
N GLN A 189 21.45 -23.35 -21.01
CA GLN A 189 22.69 -24.08 -21.29
C GLN A 189 22.45 -25.36 -22.10
N LEU A 190 21.32 -26.04 -21.89
CA LEU A 190 20.91 -27.21 -22.68
C LEU A 190 20.45 -26.86 -24.10
N LEU A 191 20.14 -25.58 -24.35
CA LEU A 191 19.75 -25.06 -25.66
C LEU A 191 20.92 -24.56 -26.51
N LYS A 192 22.17 -24.56 -25.99
CA LYS A 192 23.38 -24.33 -26.80
C LYS A 192 23.69 -25.58 -27.63
#